data_AF-A0AAN8II21-F1
#
_entry.id   AF-A0AAN8II21-F1
#
_cell.length_a   1.000
_cell.length_b   1.000
_cell.length_c   1.000
_cell.angle_alpha   90.00
_cell.angle_beta   90.00
_cell.angle_gamma   90.00
#
_symmetry.space_group_name_H-M   'P 1'
#
loop_
_entity.id
_entity.type
_entity.pdbx_description
1 polymer ?
#
loop_
_entity_poly.entity_id
_entity_poly.type
_entity_poly.pdbx_seq_one_letter_code
_entity_poly.pdbx_strand_id
1 'polypeptide(L)'
;MPMVGPQLSIDDILVKEQLMNDDVSSNGQSSLRTSRSSLIKRKKRHDGRYQCLHIAFAASLFGIFATVSLWLALAWLAIKQKSCENPQPSTEFVTLREDTQRLDRISEELAAQFSSMRIKKNMRWMAETSHIAGTVENAALIRRLSEEYERLGFSVKTYNYSVLLNYPDFENPNTVEVEKEGGLWWRLSRGRGHPSGPQQAVNEQLDGRSEVWWNAYSADGSVEGRIVYCNFGTVEDFQTLEEVGDSMYVTRASVVHFGPCQLCL
;
A
#
# COMPACT_ATOMS: atom_id res chain seq x y z
N MET A 1 -52.82 2.40 8.23
CA MET A 1 -52.03 2.03 7.04
C MET A 1 -51.36 3.28 6.49
N PRO A 2 -50.03 3.35 6.49
CA PRO A 2 -49.30 4.18 5.53
C PRO A 2 -48.46 3.31 4.59
N MET A 3 -48.35 3.78 3.35
CA MET A 3 -47.77 3.07 2.20
C MET A 3 -46.24 3.04 2.24
N VAL A 4 -45.69 1.91 1.81
CA VAL A 4 -44.25 1.65 1.59
C VAL A 4 -43.89 2.13 0.19
N GLY A 5 -42.89 3.01 0.07
CA GLY A 5 -42.27 3.41 -1.19
C GLY A 5 -41.29 2.35 -1.72
N PRO A 6 -40.90 2.40 -3.01
CA PRO A 6 -40.28 1.27 -3.69
C PRO A 6 -38.84 1.04 -3.21
N GLN A 7 -38.50 -0.22 -2.89
CA GLN A 7 -37.11 -0.65 -2.69
C GLN A 7 -36.40 -0.70 -4.04
N LEU A 8 -35.24 -0.03 -4.14
CA LEU A 8 -34.30 -0.25 -5.24
C LEU A 8 -33.70 -1.66 -5.11
N SER A 9 -33.68 -2.39 -6.23
CA SER A 9 -33.12 -3.73 -6.34
C SER A 9 -31.59 -3.70 -6.27
N ILE A 10 -31.02 -4.75 -5.67
CA ILE A 10 -29.57 -4.99 -5.52
C ILE A 10 -28.84 -4.99 -6.87
N ASP A 11 -29.54 -5.30 -7.96
CA ASP A 11 -28.99 -5.35 -9.31
C ASP A 11 -28.68 -3.95 -9.89
N ASP A 12 -29.40 -2.90 -9.44
CA ASP A 12 -29.20 -1.53 -9.93
C ASP A 12 -27.90 -0.89 -9.41
N ILE A 13 -27.34 -1.44 -8.32
CA ILE A 13 -26.12 -0.93 -7.68
C ILE A 13 -24.88 -1.44 -8.43
N LEU A 14 -24.89 -2.70 -8.87
CA LEU A 14 -23.78 -3.34 -9.57
C LEU A 14 -23.52 -2.76 -10.96
N VAL A 15 -24.57 -2.38 -11.69
CA VAL A 15 -24.45 -1.82 -13.05
C VAL A 15 -23.83 -0.41 -13.04
N LYS A 16 -24.05 0.35 -11.97
CA LYS A 16 -23.57 1.74 -11.87
C LYS A 16 -22.05 1.81 -11.61
N GLU A 17 -21.46 0.75 -11.07
CA GLU A 17 -20.05 0.71 -10.68
C GLU A 17 -19.12 0.28 -11.84
N GLN A 18 -19.64 -0.44 -12.84
CA GLN A 18 -18.85 -0.89 -14.00
C GLN A 18 -18.62 0.18 -15.07
N LEU A 19 -19.48 1.20 -15.16
CA LEU A 19 -19.40 2.22 -16.22
C LEU A 19 -18.39 3.35 -15.96
N MET A 20 -17.78 3.42 -14.77
CA MET A 20 -16.89 4.53 -14.40
C MET A 20 -15.38 4.20 -14.50
N ASN A 21 -15.00 2.99 -14.91
CA ASN A 21 -13.60 2.51 -14.87
C ASN A 21 -12.87 2.46 -16.23
N ASP A 22 -13.52 2.80 -17.36
CA ASP A 22 -12.93 2.60 -18.69
C ASP A 22 -12.15 3.79 -19.26
N ASP A 23 -12.04 4.91 -18.55
CA ASP A 23 -11.28 6.06 -19.02
C ASP A 23 -9.94 6.22 -18.29
N VAL A 24 -8.87 6.30 -19.08
CA VAL A 24 -7.49 6.75 -18.79
C VAL A 24 -6.42 5.64 -18.70
N SER A 25 -5.87 5.26 -19.86
CA SER A 25 -4.44 4.90 -20.00
C SER A 25 -3.95 5.08 -21.44
N SER A 26 -3.16 6.12 -21.68
CA SER A 26 -2.33 6.29 -22.88
C SER A 26 -1.32 7.42 -22.65
N ASN A 27 -0.02 7.10 -22.67
CA ASN A 27 0.97 8.04 -23.18
C ASN A 27 2.27 7.34 -23.59
N GLY A 28 2.56 7.41 -24.89
CA GLY A 28 3.76 6.93 -25.55
C GLY A 28 4.76 8.06 -25.86
N GLN A 29 6.00 7.63 -26.05
CA GLN A 29 7.23 8.40 -26.26
C GLN A 29 7.30 9.14 -27.61
N SER A 30 8.13 10.19 -27.73
CA SER A 30 9.02 10.36 -28.89
C SER A 30 10.12 11.41 -28.67
N SER A 31 11.28 11.16 -29.28
CA SER A 31 12.55 11.89 -29.22
C SER A 31 12.73 12.83 -30.42
N LEU A 32 13.44 13.95 -30.21
CA LEU A 32 13.78 14.91 -31.27
C LEU A 32 15.22 14.73 -31.76
N ARG A 33 15.37 14.52 -33.07
CA ARG A 33 16.64 14.37 -33.79
C ARG A 33 16.93 15.65 -34.57
N THR A 34 18.12 16.20 -34.33
CA THR A 34 18.69 17.36 -35.03
C THR A 34 19.32 16.96 -36.37
N SER A 35 19.25 17.84 -37.37
CA SER A 35 20.28 17.94 -38.41
C SER A 35 20.25 19.30 -39.10
N ARG A 36 21.44 19.92 -39.11
CA ARG A 36 21.77 21.17 -39.80
C ARG A 36 22.19 20.83 -41.23
N SER A 37 21.76 21.62 -42.21
CA SER A 37 22.35 21.64 -43.55
C SER A 37 23.12 22.94 -43.76
N SER A 38 24.33 22.80 -44.28
CA SER A 38 25.28 23.84 -44.63
C SER A 38 25.20 24.13 -46.13
N LEU A 39 25.20 25.41 -46.52
CA LEU A 39 25.47 25.81 -47.90
C LEU A 39 26.36 27.06 -47.90
N ILE A 40 27.62 26.84 -48.25
CA ILE A 40 28.59 27.86 -48.62
C ILE A 40 28.59 27.96 -50.14
N LYS A 41 28.32 29.15 -50.70
CA LYS A 41 28.56 29.41 -52.13
C LYS A 41 29.23 30.77 -52.36
N ARG A 42 30.54 30.65 -52.63
CA ARG A 42 31.38 31.34 -53.62
C ARG A 42 31.34 32.87 -53.75
N LYS A 43 32.48 33.45 -53.37
CA LYS A 43 33.03 34.80 -53.60
C LYS A 43 33.28 35.08 -55.10
N LYS A 44 32.94 36.30 -55.55
CA LYS A 44 33.54 36.93 -56.74
C LYS A 44 33.81 38.41 -56.42
N ARG A 45 35.07 38.82 -56.49
CA ARG A 45 35.51 40.23 -56.33
C ARG A 45 35.25 40.99 -57.64
N HIS A 46 34.82 42.23 -57.53
CA HIS A 46 35.14 43.27 -58.52
C HIS A 46 35.52 44.57 -57.78
N ASP A 47 36.53 45.22 -58.31
CA ASP A 47 37.27 46.37 -57.78
C ASP A 47 36.70 47.68 -58.34
N GLY A 48 36.91 48.80 -57.62
CA GLY A 48 36.81 50.14 -58.20
C GLY A 48 36.01 51.23 -57.46
N ARG A 49 36.76 52.05 -56.69
CA ARG A 49 36.62 53.52 -56.51
C ARG A 49 35.56 54.13 -55.56
N TYR A 50 36.02 54.30 -54.32
CA TYR A 50 36.19 55.57 -53.59
C TYR A 50 35.34 56.80 -53.96
N GLN A 51 34.02 56.76 -53.74
CA GLN A 51 33.28 58.00 -53.41
C GLN A 51 32.04 57.78 -52.53
N CYS A 52 31.97 56.64 -51.83
CA CYS A 52 30.93 56.31 -50.85
C CYS A 52 31.51 55.77 -49.53
N LEU A 53 32.80 56.04 -49.25
CA LEU A 53 33.47 55.53 -48.05
C LEU A 53 33.14 56.37 -46.80
N HIS A 54 33.00 57.70 -46.94
CA HIS A 54 32.68 58.58 -45.80
C HIS A 54 31.23 58.44 -45.32
N ILE A 55 30.27 58.26 -46.23
CA ILE A 55 28.86 58.03 -45.86
C ILE A 55 28.71 56.63 -45.23
N ALA A 56 29.41 55.62 -45.75
CA ALA A 56 29.42 54.28 -45.16
C ALA A 56 30.13 54.24 -43.80
N PHE A 57 31.23 54.99 -43.60
CA PHE A 57 31.88 55.12 -42.29
C PHE A 57 31.01 55.89 -41.31
N ALA A 58 30.36 56.99 -41.73
CA ALA A 58 29.46 57.75 -40.86
C ALA A 58 28.22 56.94 -40.47
N ALA A 59 27.62 56.19 -41.41
CA ALA A 59 26.50 55.28 -41.13
C ALA A 59 26.93 54.11 -40.23
N SER A 60 28.15 53.58 -40.41
CA SER A 60 28.70 52.54 -39.54
C SER A 60 29.02 53.07 -38.14
N LEU A 61 29.52 54.31 -38.01
CA LEU A 61 29.74 54.96 -36.72
C LEU A 61 28.40 55.22 -36.01
N PHE A 62 27.39 55.73 -36.72
CA PHE A 62 26.04 55.86 -36.17
C PHE A 62 25.43 54.52 -35.76
N GLY A 63 25.64 53.46 -36.56
CA GLY A 63 25.22 52.10 -36.20
C GLY A 63 25.94 51.59 -34.95
N ILE A 64 27.25 51.82 -34.84
CA ILE A 64 28.03 51.45 -33.65
C ILE A 64 27.54 52.25 -32.44
N PHE A 65 27.38 53.57 -32.54
CA PHE A 65 26.85 54.38 -31.44
C PHE A 65 25.44 53.96 -31.04
N ALA A 66 24.56 53.65 -32.00
CA ALA A 66 23.22 53.14 -31.70
C ALA A 66 23.26 51.78 -30.97
N THR A 67 24.15 50.87 -31.37
CA THR A 67 24.32 49.59 -30.68
C THR A 67 24.96 49.75 -29.29
N VAL A 68 25.91 50.66 -29.12
CA VAL A 68 26.54 50.96 -27.83
C VAL A 68 25.55 51.64 -26.90
N SER A 69 24.73 52.58 -27.40
CA SER A 69 23.63 53.19 -26.65
C SER A 69 22.55 52.16 -26.29
N LEU A 70 22.23 51.21 -27.19
CA LEU A 70 21.31 50.12 -26.89
C LEU A 70 21.89 49.17 -25.83
N TRP A 71 23.17 48.82 -25.91
CA TRP A 71 23.86 48.01 -24.90
C TRP A 71 23.96 48.73 -23.55
N LEU A 72 24.20 50.05 -23.54
CA LEU A 72 24.16 50.88 -22.33
C LEU A 72 22.75 50.99 -21.76
N ALA A 73 21.72 51.11 -22.60
CA ALA A 73 20.33 51.12 -22.16
C ALA A 73 19.90 49.76 -21.61
N LEU A 74 20.33 48.65 -22.22
CA LEU A 74 20.12 47.29 -21.72
C LEU A 74 20.90 47.02 -20.43
N ALA A 75 22.13 47.53 -20.31
CA ALA A 75 22.90 47.47 -19.07
C ALA A 75 22.25 48.31 -17.96
N TRP A 76 21.72 49.49 -18.29
CA TRP A 76 21.00 50.34 -17.34
C TRP A 76 19.65 49.75 -16.94
N LEU A 77 18.94 49.09 -17.87
CA LEU A 77 17.76 48.29 -17.59
C LEU A 77 18.12 47.08 -16.72
N ALA A 78 19.24 46.39 -16.96
CA ALA A 78 19.70 45.28 -16.13
C ALA A 78 20.14 45.71 -14.72
N ILE A 79 20.71 46.91 -14.58
CA ILE A 79 21.03 47.52 -13.28
C ILE A 79 19.74 47.94 -12.55
N LYS A 80 18.75 48.50 -13.26
CA LYS A 80 17.41 48.79 -12.68
C LYS A 80 16.62 47.52 -12.34
N GLN A 81 16.87 46.42 -13.06
CA GLN A 81 16.21 45.13 -12.85
C GLN A 81 16.90 44.28 -11.79
N LYS A 82 17.99 44.77 -11.18
CA LYS A 82 18.55 44.23 -9.93
C LYS A 82 18.60 45.29 -8.85
N SER A 83 17.42 45.63 -8.36
CA SER A 83 17.18 45.50 -6.92
C SER A 83 16.10 44.45 -6.70
N CYS A 84 16.26 43.27 -7.32
CA CYS A 84 16.07 42.08 -6.52
C CYS A 84 17.16 42.20 -5.45
N GLU A 85 16.78 42.69 -4.28
CA GLU A 85 17.28 42.08 -3.06
C GLU A 85 17.45 40.60 -3.42
N ASN A 86 18.68 40.10 -3.34
CA ASN A 86 18.84 38.67 -3.13
C ASN A 86 17.75 38.36 -2.10
N PRO A 87 16.86 37.35 -2.27
CA PRO A 87 16.26 36.82 -1.08
C PRO A 87 17.48 36.50 -0.23
N GLN A 88 17.77 37.35 0.78
CA GLN A 88 18.20 36.83 2.05
C GLN A 88 17.35 35.58 2.16
N PRO A 89 17.92 34.36 2.16
CA PRO A 89 17.11 33.23 2.53
C PRO A 89 16.44 33.75 3.79
N SER A 90 15.11 33.91 3.73
CA SER A 90 14.37 34.31 4.91
C SER A 90 14.71 33.18 5.83
N THR A 91 15.68 33.43 6.69
CA THR A 91 16.06 32.54 7.75
C THR A 91 15.02 32.78 8.85
N GLU A 92 13.76 33.07 8.48
CA GLU A 92 12.67 32.22 8.91
C GLU A 92 12.93 30.79 8.40
N PHE A 93 13.98 30.16 8.96
CA PHE A 93 13.71 28.88 9.54
C PHE A 93 12.52 29.15 10.45
N VAL A 94 11.32 28.75 10.03
CA VAL A 94 10.27 28.51 11.01
C VAL A 94 10.88 27.43 11.88
N THR A 95 11.58 27.85 12.93
CA THR A 95 11.85 26.99 14.06
C THR A 95 10.45 26.69 14.57
N LEU A 96 9.89 25.58 14.09
CA LEU A 96 8.87 24.85 14.81
C LEU A 96 9.58 24.41 16.10
N ARG A 97 9.72 25.35 17.03
CA ARG A 97 10.17 25.06 18.37
C ARG A 97 9.02 24.29 18.96
N GLU A 98 9.22 22.98 19.02
CA GLU A 98 8.29 22.09 19.69
C GLU A 98 8.19 22.58 21.14
N ASP A 99 6.99 23.01 21.52
CA ASP A 99 6.72 23.41 22.89
C ASP A 99 6.58 22.13 23.72
N THR A 100 7.72 21.64 24.19
CA THR A 100 7.81 20.38 24.95
C THR A 100 6.93 20.44 26.19
N GLN A 101 6.82 21.59 26.85
CA GLN A 101 5.95 21.75 28.03
C GLN A 101 4.47 21.58 27.67
N ARG A 102 4.06 22.15 26.53
CA ARG A 102 2.69 21.96 26.02
C ARG A 102 2.44 20.50 25.63
N LEU A 103 3.40 19.84 25.01
CA LEU A 103 3.27 18.43 24.64
C LEU A 103 3.22 17.52 25.87
N ASP A 104 4.05 17.78 26.87
CA ASP A 104 4.07 17.05 28.13
C ASP A 104 2.71 17.16 28.81
N ARG A 105 2.14 18.37 28.87
CA ARG A 105 0.80 18.59 29.41
C ARG A 105 -0.28 17.85 28.62
N ILE A 106 -0.26 17.91 27.27
CA ILE A 106 -1.23 17.19 26.43
C ILE A 106 -1.09 15.67 26.65
N SER A 107 0.15 15.18 26.74
CA SER A 107 0.44 13.77 27.01
C SER A 107 -0.11 13.32 28.36
N GLU A 108 0.11 14.11 29.42
CA GLU A 108 -0.45 13.85 30.75
C GLU A 108 -1.98 13.86 30.75
N GLU A 109 -2.59 14.88 30.13
CA GLU A 109 -4.04 14.99 30.01
C GLU A 109 -4.63 13.78 29.25
N LEU A 110 -4.01 13.36 28.14
CA LEU A 110 -4.41 12.18 27.38
C LEU A 110 -4.24 10.89 28.19
N ALA A 111 -3.09 10.74 28.86
CA ALA A 111 -2.78 9.58 29.69
C ALA A 111 -3.82 9.39 30.79
N ALA A 112 -4.25 10.50 31.42
CA ALA A 112 -5.26 10.49 32.47
C ALA A 112 -6.66 10.08 31.99
N GLN A 113 -6.96 10.18 30.68
CA GLN A 113 -8.25 9.76 30.12
C GLN A 113 -8.34 8.24 29.86
N PHE A 114 -7.23 7.51 29.88
CA PHE A 114 -7.27 6.06 29.69
C PHE A 114 -7.94 5.37 30.88
N SER A 115 -8.98 4.60 30.58
CA SER A 115 -9.72 3.82 31.58
C SER A 115 -9.67 2.34 31.21
N SER A 116 -9.04 1.55 32.07
CA SER A 116 -9.00 0.08 31.94
C SER A 116 -10.40 -0.53 31.85
N MET A 117 -11.37 0.04 32.57
CA MET A 117 -12.77 -0.41 32.54
C MET A 117 -13.43 -0.18 31.18
N ARG A 118 -13.18 0.98 30.55
CA ARG A 118 -13.68 1.27 29.19
C ARG A 118 -13.02 0.37 28.15
N ILE A 119 -11.72 0.14 28.26
CA ILE A 119 -10.99 -0.79 27.39
C ILE A 119 -11.58 -2.20 27.50
N LYS A 120 -11.75 -2.70 28.73
CA LYS A 120 -12.35 -4.03 28.98
C LYS A 120 -13.76 -4.14 28.40
N LYS A 121 -14.60 -3.12 28.59
CA LYS A 121 -15.96 -3.09 28.02
C LYS A 121 -15.92 -3.10 26.49
N ASN A 122 -15.02 -2.33 25.89
CA ASN A 122 -14.88 -2.27 24.43
C ASN A 122 -14.42 -3.61 23.85
N MET A 123 -13.38 -4.21 24.43
CA MET A 123 -12.88 -5.51 24.02
C MET A 123 -13.96 -6.58 24.07
N ARG A 124 -14.82 -6.57 25.11
CA ARG A 124 -15.86 -7.58 25.28
C ARG A 124 -16.87 -7.58 24.15
N TRP A 125 -17.32 -6.42 23.69
CA TRP A 125 -18.30 -6.38 22.59
C TRP A 125 -17.66 -6.55 21.22
N MET A 126 -16.39 -6.13 21.04
CA MET A 126 -15.65 -6.37 19.80
C MET A 126 -15.35 -7.86 19.59
N ALA A 127 -15.17 -8.61 20.68
CA ALA A 127 -14.90 -10.05 20.66
C ALA A 127 -16.14 -10.93 20.89
N GLU A 128 -17.35 -10.35 20.85
CA GLU A 128 -18.61 -11.05 21.17
C GLU A 128 -18.97 -12.15 20.15
N THR A 129 -18.52 -12.00 18.90
CA THR A 129 -18.81 -12.94 17.81
C THR A 129 -17.55 -13.24 17.02
N SER A 130 -17.48 -14.42 16.39
CA SER A 130 -16.43 -14.74 15.44
C SER A 130 -16.60 -13.89 14.18
N HIS A 131 -15.63 -13.03 13.90
CA HIS A 131 -15.66 -12.07 12.81
C HIS A 131 -14.55 -12.36 11.80
N ILE A 132 -14.64 -13.53 11.17
CA ILE A 132 -13.73 -13.93 10.09
C ILE A 132 -13.84 -12.89 8.96
N ALA A 133 -12.70 -12.49 8.38
CA ALA A 133 -12.67 -11.53 7.29
C ALA A 133 -13.66 -11.94 6.18
N GLY A 134 -14.36 -10.98 5.58
CA GLY A 134 -15.33 -11.23 4.51
C GLY A 134 -16.67 -11.85 4.92
N THR A 135 -16.92 -12.18 6.19
CA THR A 135 -18.24 -12.67 6.64
C THR A 135 -19.21 -11.54 7.03
N VAL A 136 -20.49 -11.90 7.19
CA VAL A 136 -21.54 -10.97 7.61
C VAL A 136 -21.32 -10.43 9.02
N GLU A 137 -20.73 -11.23 9.92
CA GLU A 137 -20.40 -10.80 11.29
C GLU A 137 -19.30 -9.74 11.29
N ASN A 138 -18.28 -9.91 10.44
CA ASN A 138 -17.22 -8.92 10.27
C ASN A 138 -17.77 -7.60 9.70
N ALA A 139 -18.69 -7.65 8.73
CA ALA A 139 -19.37 -6.46 8.22
C ALA A 139 -20.22 -5.77 9.30
N ALA A 140 -20.92 -6.55 10.13
CA ALA A 140 -21.69 -6.02 11.25
C ALA A 140 -20.79 -5.34 12.31
N LEU A 141 -19.61 -5.91 12.59
CA LEU A 141 -18.62 -5.32 13.48
C LEU A 141 -18.08 -4.00 12.93
N ILE A 142 -17.72 -3.94 11.64
CA ILE A 142 -17.26 -2.71 10.97
C ILE A 142 -18.32 -1.61 11.06
N ARG A 143 -19.59 -1.94 10.83
CA ARG A 143 -20.70 -1.00 10.97
C ARG A 143 -20.80 -0.46 12.40
N ARG A 144 -20.80 -1.34 13.41
CA ARG A 144 -20.88 -0.95 14.82
C ARG A 144 -19.69 -0.07 15.24
N LEU A 145 -18.49 -0.37 14.75
CA LEU A 145 -17.30 0.46 14.97
C LEU A 145 -17.46 1.85 14.34
N SER A 146 -18.00 1.91 13.12
CA SER A 146 -18.24 3.18 12.43
C SER A 146 -19.22 4.06 13.20
N GLU A 147 -20.35 3.50 13.64
CA GLU A 147 -21.35 4.17 14.47
C GLU A 147 -20.76 4.68 15.80
N GLU A 148 -19.92 3.87 16.47
CA GLU A 148 -19.28 4.27 17.72
C GLU A 148 -18.28 5.42 17.52
N TYR A 149 -17.56 5.44 16.40
CA TYR A 149 -16.61 6.52 16.08
C TYR A 149 -17.35 7.82 15.70
N GLU A 150 -18.44 7.73 14.94
CA GLU A 150 -19.30 8.87 14.65
C GLU A 150 -19.90 9.45 15.95
N ARG A 151 -20.34 8.60 16.87
CA ARG A 151 -20.85 9.00 18.20
C ARG A 151 -19.81 9.73 19.03
N LEU A 152 -18.53 9.42 18.86
CA LEU A 152 -17.40 10.10 19.51
C LEU A 152 -17.02 11.42 18.81
N GLY A 153 -17.66 11.76 17.69
CA GLY A 153 -17.45 13.01 16.96
C GLY A 153 -16.43 12.91 15.83
N PHE A 154 -16.02 11.70 15.43
CA PHE A 154 -15.12 11.51 14.30
C PHE A 154 -15.89 11.50 12.97
N SER A 155 -15.24 11.99 11.90
CA SER A 155 -15.70 11.77 10.53
C SER A 155 -15.20 10.40 10.05
N VAL A 156 -16.12 9.47 9.80
CA VAL A 156 -15.80 8.09 9.44
C VAL A 156 -16.09 7.85 7.96
N LYS A 157 -15.22 7.07 7.30
CA LYS A 157 -15.43 6.56 5.94
C LYS A 157 -15.02 5.09 5.89
N THR A 158 -15.83 4.29 5.20
CA THR A 158 -15.57 2.86 5.01
C THR A 158 -15.28 2.60 3.54
N TYR A 159 -14.28 1.78 3.27
CA TYR A 159 -13.86 1.40 1.92
C TYR A 159 -13.93 -0.12 1.77
N ASN A 160 -14.46 -0.57 0.65
CA ASN A 160 -14.58 -1.98 0.33
C ASN A 160 -13.56 -2.33 -0.75
N TYR A 161 -12.93 -3.50 -0.60
CA TYR A 161 -11.99 -4.04 -1.57
C TYR A 161 -12.38 -5.48 -1.88
N SER A 162 -12.41 -5.81 -3.17
CA SER A 162 -12.56 -7.19 -3.62
C SER A 162 -11.19 -7.87 -3.63
N VAL A 163 -10.97 -8.76 -2.67
CA VAL A 163 -9.71 -9.49 -2.50
C VAL A 163 -9.97 -10.99 -2.52
N LEU A 164 -8.96 -11.76 -2.94
CA LEU A 164 -9.03 -13.22 -2.87
C LEU A 164 -8.85 -13.66 -1.41
N LEU A 165 -9.85 -14.36 -0.88
CA LEU A 165 -9.81 -14.98 0.45
C LEU A 165 -9.96 -16.49 0.31
N ASN A 166 -9.49 -17.23 1.31
CA ASN A 166 -9.57 -18.69 1.37
C ASN A 166 -10.16 -19.11 2.73
N TYR A 167 -11.18 -19.97 2.67
CA TYR A 167 -11.85 -20.55 3.84
C TYR A 167 -11.84 -22.07 3.74
N PRO A 168 -11.80 -22.79 4.87
CA PRO A 168 -11.98 -24.22 4.88
C PRO A 168 -13.45 -24.56 4.65
N ASP A 169 -13.73 -25.84 4.39
CA ASP A 169 -15.07 -26.38 4.62
C ASP A 169 -15.29 -26.46 6.14
N PHE A 170 -16.18 -25.62 6.67
CA PHE A 170 -16.48 -25.58 8.09
C PHE A 170 -17.24 -26.83 8.57
N GLU A 171 -18.02 -27.47 7.68
CA GLU A 171 -18.78 -28.68 7.99
C GLU A 171 -17.89 -29.92 7.92
N ASN A 172 -16.97 -29.96 6.95
CA ASN A 172 -16.02 -31.05 6.74
C ASN A 172 -14.56 -30.57 6.99
N PRO A 173 -14.12 -30.47 8.26
CA PRO A 173 -12.81 -29.97 8.60
C PRO A 173 -11.68 -30.90 8.13
N ASN A 174 -10.52 -30.31 7.84
CA ASN A 174 -9.33 -31.04 7.43
C ASN A 174 -8.86 -32.02 8.52
N THR A 175 -8.49 -33.24 8.13
CA THR A 175 -8.04 -34.28 9.07
C THR A 175 -6.57 -34.63 8.88
N VAL A 176 -5.97 -35.18 9.93
CA VAL A 176 -4.64 -35.79 9.86
C VAL A 176 -4.74 -37.19 10.45
N GLU A 177 -4.34 -38.19 9.67
CA GLU A 177 -4.40 -39.60 10.02
C GLU A 177 -3.03 -40.24 9.82
N VAL A 178 -2.73 -41.26 10.62
CA VAL A 178 -1.48 -42.03 10.54
C VAL A 178 -1.81 -43.50 10.43
N GLU A 179 -1.26 -44.14 9.41
CA GLU A 179 -1.35 -45.58 9.24
C GLU A 179 -0.52 -46.30 10.30
N LYS A 180 -1.11 -47.33 10.91
CA LYS A 180 -0.43 -48.29 11.78
C LYS A 180 -0.18 -49.61 11.07
N GLU A 181 0.67 -50.42 11.69
CA GLU A 181 0.89 -51.81 11.28
C GLU A 181 -0.45 -52.54 11.06
N GLY A 182 -0.63 -53.12 9.87
CA GLY A 182 -1.83 -53.85 9.49
C GLY A 182 -2.90 -53.02 8.76
N GLY A 183 -2.58 -51.83 8.24
CA GLY A 183 -3.51 -51.04 7.42
C GLY A 183 -4.59 -50.30 8.21
N LEU A 184 -4.41 -50.19 9.53
CA LEU A 184 -5.34 -49.49 10.41
C LEU A 184 -4.97 -48.01 10.51
N TRP A 185 -5.88 -47.13 10.13
CA TRP A 185 -5.68 -45.68 10.21
C TRP A 185 -6.10 -45.12 11.57
N TRP A 186 -5.20 -44.38 12.20
CA TRP A 186 -5.45 -43.67 13.45
C TRP A 186 -5.55 -42.17 13.20
N ARG A 187 -6.69 -41.58 13.57
CA ARG A 187 -6.89 -40.14 13.43
C ARG A 187 -6.15 -39.38 14.53
N LEU A 188 -5.12 -38.62 14.14
CA LEU A 188 -4.38 -37.73 15.03
C LEU A 188 -5.10 -36.41 15.25
N SER A 189 -5.66 -35.83 14.19
CA SER A 189 -6.38 -34.55 14.24
C SER A 189 -7.72 -34.64 13.52
N ARG A 190 -8.74 -34.03 14.12
CA ARG A 190 -10.08 -33.85 13.54
C ARG A 190 -10.27 -32.47 12.89
N GLY A 191 -9.22 -31.65 12.84
CA GLY A 191 -9.29 -30.27 12.33
C GLY A 191 -10.17 -29.34 13.14
N ARG A 192 -10.59 -29.77 14.35
CA ARG A 192 -11.42 -29.00 15.27
C ARG A 192 -10.79 -28.96 16.65
N GLY A 193 -10.75 -27.76 17.21
CA GLY A 193 -10.47 -27.51 18.61
C GLY A 193 -11.73 -27.57 19.47
N HIS A 194 -11.55 -27.42 20.78
CA HIS A 194 -12.64 -27.12 21.70
C HIS A 194 -12.26 -25.84 22.46
N PRO A 195 -13.19 -24.90 22.65
CA PRO A 195 -12.93 -23.74 23.50
C PRO A 195 -12.46 -24.18 24.88
N SER A 196 -11.39 -23.56 25.37
CA SER A 196 -10.81 -23.86 26.67
C SER A 196 -10.62 -22.56 27.46
N GLY A 197 -10.84 -22.63 28.78
CA GLY A 197 -10.71 -21.48 29.67
C GLY A 197 -11.88 -21.36 30.65
N PRO A 198 -12.06 -20.17 31.25
CA PRO A 198 -13.17 -19.92 32.17
C PRO A 198 -14.52 -20.20 31.50
N GLN A 199 -15.44 -20.84 32.24
CA GLN A 199 -16.75 -21.25 31.72
C GLN A 199 -17.52 -20.11 31.03
N GLN A 200 -17.38 -18.89 31.55
CA GLN A 200 -17.99 -17.70 30.95
C GLN A 200 -17.51 -17.45 29.51
N ALA A 201 -16.20 -17.57 29.26
CA ALA A 201 -15.64 -17.36 27.92
C ALA A 201 -16.03 -18.49 26.96
N VAL A 202 -16.03 -19.74 27.46
CA VAL A 202 -16.48 -20.90 26.68
C VAL A 202 -17.95 -20.74 26.27
N ASN A 203 -18.81 -20.28 27.18
CA ASN A 203 -20.23 -20.07 26.91
C ASN A 203 -20.50 -18.91 25.94
N GLU A 204 -19.56 -17.97 25.81
CA GLU A 204 -19.66 -16.84 24.89
C GLU A 204 -19.19 -17.21 23.46
N GLN A 205 -18.43 -18.30 23.31
CA GLN A 205 -17.92 -18.78 22.03
C GLN A 205 -18.88 -19.83 21.44
N LEU A 206 -19.99 -19.36 20.86
CA LEU A 206 -21.06 -20.20 20.33
C LEU A 206 -20.91 -20.56 18.84
N ASP A 207 -19.97 -19.90 18.14
CA ASP A 207 -19.78 -20.11 16.71
C ASP A 207 -18.82 -21.27 16.43
N GLY A 208 -19.35 -22.38 15.92
CA GLY A 208 -18.57 -23.57 15.58
C GLY A 208 -17.50 -23.33 14.52
N ARG A 209 -17.59 -22.27 13.71
CA ARG A 209 -16.53 -21.89 12.76
C ARG A 209 -15.22 -21.55 13.47
N SER A 210 -15.29 -21.05 14.70
CA SER A 210 -14.12 -20.73 15.51
C SER A 210 -13.34 -21.95 16.00
N GLU A 211 -13.94 -23.15 15.92
CA GLU A 211 -13.30 -24.40 16.30
C GLU A 211 -12.47 -24.98 15.15
N VAL A 212 -12.75 -24.62 13.90
CA VAL A 212 -12.10 -25.20 12.72
C VAL A 212 -10.70 -24.61 12.53
N TRP A 213 -9.71 -25.48 12.35
CA TRP A 213 -8.31 -25.09 12.11
C TRP A 213 -7.94 -25.30 10.65
N TRP A 214 -7.29 -24.31 10.04
CA TRP A 214 -6.78 -24.40 8.68
C TRP A 214 -5.60 -23.47 8.44
N ASN A 215 -4.83 -23.75 7.39
CA ASN A 215 -3.83 -22.85 6.85
C ASN A 215 -4.40 -22.15 5.62
N ALA A 216 -4.59 -20.84 5.68
CA ALA A 216 -5.14 -20.08 4.57
C ALA A 216 -4.23 -20.18 3.33
N TYR A 217 -4.84 -20.31 2.16
CA TYR A 217 -4.19 -20.45 0.85
C TYR A 217 -3.44 -21.78 0.63
N SER A 218 -3.57 -22.75 1.53
CA SER A 218 -3.11 -24.12 1.26
C SER A 218 -3.83 -24.67 0.02
N ALA A 219 -3.10 -25.43 -0.79
CA ALA A 219 -3.71 -26.21 -1.88
C ALA A 219 -4.69 -27.24 -1.29
N ASP A 220 -5.77 -27.49 -2.03
CA ASP A 220 -6.70 -28.58 -1.74
C ASP A 220 -6.11 -29.92 -2.21
N GLY A 221 -6.29 -30.95 -1.41
CA GLY A 221 -5.81 -32.29 -1.72
C GLY A 221 -5.60 -33.18 -0.50
N SER A 222 -5.65 -34.48 -0.72
CA SER A 222 -5.22 -35.50 0.25
C SER A 222 -3.88 -36.06 -0.19
N VAL A 223 -2.89 -36.03 0.70
CA VAL A 223 -1.55 -36.56 0.45
C VAL A 223 -1.21 -37.64 1.46
N GLU A 224 -0.57 -38.70 1.00
CA GLU A 224 -0.04 -39.77 1.83
C GLU A 224 1.47 -39.85 1.63
N GLY A 225 2.22 -39.94 2.72
CA GLY A 225 3.67 -39.94 2.65
C GLY A 225 4.32 -40.25 4.00
N ARG A 226 5.62 -40.53 3.95
CA ARG A 226 6.39 -40.73 5.19
C ARG A 226 6.52 -39.41 5.95
N ILE A 227 6.36 -39.48 7.27
CA ILE A 227 6.47 -38.31 8.15
C ILE A 227 7.95 -38.05 8.44
N VAL A 228 8.38 -36.80 8.26
CA VAL A 228 9.72 -36.33 8.63
C VAL A 228 9.59 -35.10 9.52
N TYR A 229 10.41 -35.02 10.57
CA TYR A 229 10.47 -33.85 11.43
C TYR A 229 11.45 -32.82 10.85
N CYS A 230 11.00 -31.58 10.66
CA CYS A 230 11.78 -30.52 10.02
C CYS A 230 11.84 -29.24 10.87
N ASN A 231 12.06 -29.37 12.18
CA ASN A 231 12.33 -28.24 13.08
C ASN A 231 11.43 -27.01 12.83
N PHE A 232 11.94 -25.88 12.32
CA PHE A 232 11.15 -24.66 12.02
C PHE A 232 10.83 -24.50 10.52
N GLY A 233 11.20 -25.48 9.69
CA GLY A 233 10.96 -25.47 8.26
C GLY A 233 11.74 -24.37 7.56
N THR A 234 12.90 -23.94 8.09
CA THR A 234 13.75 -22.97 7.40
C THR A 234 14.49 -23.62 6.24
N VAL A 235 15.05 -22.81 5.34
CA VAL A 235 15.87 -23.30 4.23
C VAL A 235 17.06 -24.13 4.76
N GLU A 236 17.68 -23.69 5.86
CA GLU A 236 18.79 -24.38 6.51
C GLU A 236 18.36 -25.72 7.14
N ASP A 237 17.15 -25.79 7.71
CA ASP A 237 16.60 -27.04 8.23
C ASP A 237 16.44 -28.07 7.09
N PHE A 238 15.94 -27.64 5.92
CA PHE A 238 15.81 -28.51 4.75
C PHE A 238 17.16 -28.93 4.16
N GLN A 239 18.14 -28.02 4.10
CA GLN A 239 19.51 -28.35 3.69
C GLN A 239 20.13 -29.42 4.61
N THR A 240 19.94 -29.25 5.92
CA THR A 240 20.43 -30.23 6.90
C THR A 240 19.78 -31.60 6.70
N LEU A 241 18.47 -31.66 6.41
CA LEU A 241 17.78 -32.92 6.11
C LEU A 241 18.30 -33.59 4.84
N GLU A 242 18.66 -32.82 3.81
CA GLU A 242 19.25 -33.34 2.58
C GLU A 242 20.65 -33.92 2.84
N GLU A 243 21.48 -33.25 3.65
CA GLU A 243 22.82 -33.71 4.04
C GLU A 243 22.82 -35.00 4.86
N VAL A 244 21.84 -35.17 5.76
CA VAL A 244 21.71 -36.37 6.61
C VAL A 244 21.23 -37.61 5.83
N GLY A 245 20.99 -37.46 4.51
CA GLY A 245 20.72 -38.57 3.59
C GLY A 245 19.23 -38.87 3.41
N ASP A 246 18.36 -38.02 3.95
CA ASP A 246 16.92 -38.14 3.76
C ASP A 246 16.50 -37.37 2.51
N SER A 247 16.84 -37.91 1.33
CA SER A 247 16.40 -37.44 0.01
C SER A 247 14.90 -37.09 0.01
N MET A 248 14.56 -35.78 -0.06
CA MET A 248 13.19 -35.24 0.02
C MET A 248 12.35 -35.47 -1.25
N TYR A 249 12.92 -36.10 -2.29
CA TYR A 249 12.28 -36.33 -3.59
C TYR A 249 11.21 -37.44 -3.57
N VAL A 250 10.93 -38.01 -2.39
CA VAL A 250 9.82 -38.97 -2.17
C VAL A 250 8.68 -38.21 -1.47
N THR A 251 7.43 -38.44 -1.88
CA THR A 251 6.24 -37.88 -1.23
C THR A 251 6.31 -38.07 0.28
N ARG A 252 6.52 -36.97 1.02
CA ARG A 252 6.73 -36.93 2.47
C ARG A 252 5.93 -35.79 3.06
N ALA A 253 5.38 -36.02 4.25
CA ALA A 253 4.75 -34.98 5.04
C ALA A 253 5.74 -34.47 6.08
N SER A 254 6.04 -33.17 6.07
CA SER A 254 6.96 -32.56 7.03
C SER A 254 6.18 -31.98 8.21
N VAL A 255 6.60 -32.29 9.43
CA VAL A 255 6.08 -31.65 10.65
C VAL A 255 7.05 -30.55 11.08
N VAL A 256 6.50 -29.35 11.23
CA VAL A 256 7.25 -28.12 11.49
C VAL A 256 6.65 -27.39 12.70
N HIS A 257 7.51 -26.80 13.54
CA HIS A 257 7.12 -25.88 14.59
C HIS A 257 6.90 -24.48 14.03
N PHE A 258 5.81 -23.83 14.45
CA PHE A 258 5.65 -22.39 14.26
C PHE A 258 6.79 -21.65 14.97
N GLY A 259 7.47 -20.76 14.26
CA GLY A 259 8.68 -20.09 14.76
C GLY A 259 9.24 -19.06 13.78
N PRO A 260 10.55 -18.77 13.82
CA PRO A 260 11.15 -17.55 13.26
C PRO A 260 11.02 -17.39 11.74
N CYS A 261 10.64 -18.43 10.99
CA CYS A 261 10.40 -18.35 9.57
C CYS A 261 8.91 -18.15 9.27
N GLN A 262 8.56 -17.02 8.65
CA GLN A 262 7.19 -16.74 8.19
C GLN A 262 6.91 -17.24 6.76
N LEU A 263 7.90 -17.84 6.08
CA LEU A 263 7.94 -17.91 4.61
C LEU A 263 7.99 -19.31 4.00
N CYS A 264 7.75 -20.36 4.78
CA CYS A 264 7.67 -21.73 4.26
C CYS A 264 6.25 -22.31 4.41
N LEU A 265 5.33 -21.82 3.59
CA LEU A 265 4.09 -22.49 3.23
C LEU A 265 3.88 -22.37 1.72
#